data_AF-A0A840NMU0-F1
#
_entry.id   AF-A0A840NMU0-F1
#
_cell.length_a   1.000
_cell.length_b   1.000
_cell.length_c   1.000
_cell.angle_alpha   90.00
_cell.angle_beta   90.00
_cell.angle_gamma   90.00
#
_symmetry.space_group_name_H-M   'P 1'
#
loop_
_entity.id
_entity.type
_entity.pdbx_description
1 polymer ?
#
loop_
_entity_poly.entity_id
_entity_poly.type
_entity_poly.pdbx_seq_one_letter_code
_entity_poly.pdbx_strand_id
1 'polypeptide(L)' 'MVPAPRSGEPSGITDEQVHRARVAVARSSEDAEDCRLLLDMLGLVPDEDGEPPVTQ' A
#
# COMPACT_ATOMS: atom_id res chain seq x y z
N MET A 1 28.71 16.14 10.73
CA MET A 1 27.98 16.11 9.45
C MET A 1 26.59 15.56 9.73
N VAL A 2 25.56 16.41 9.72
CA VAL A 2 24.15 15.96 9.72
C VAL A 2 23.81 15.64 8.26
N PRO A 3 23.23 14.46 7.95
CA PRO A 3 22.81 14.17 6.59
C PRO A 3 21.67 15.12 6.23
N ALA A 4 21.76 15.71 5.03
CA ALA A 4 20.76 16.64 4.52
C ALA A 4 19.36 16.00 4.53
N PRO A 5 18.30 16.78 4.83
CA PRO A 5 16.94 16.29 4.68
C PRO A 5 16.75 15.83 3.23
N ARG A 6 16.25 14.59 3.04
CA ARG A 6 15.83 14.10 1.72
C ARG A 6 14.61 14.90 1.29
N SER A 7 14.83 16.12 0.80
CA SER A 7 13.82 16.89 0.10
C SER A 7 13.52 16.19 -1.21
N GLY A 8 12.38 15.52 -1.31
CA GLY A 8 11.84 15.12 -2.61
C GLY A 8 11.04 13.82 -2.67
N GLU A 9 11.00 13.01 -1.63
CA GLU A 9 10.09 11.85 -1.63
C GLU A 9 8.72 12.31 -1.09
N PRO A 10 7.62 12.15 -1.86
CA PRO A 10 6.30 12.39 -1.32
C PRO A 10 6.17 11.52 -0.08
N SER A 11 5.91 12.13 1.06
CA SER A 11 5.93 11.47 2.38
C SER A 11 4.72 10.54 2.59
N GLY A 12 4.05 10.15 1.51
CA GLY A 12 2.87 9.31 1.47
C GLY A 12 3.08 8.10 0.57
N ILE A 13 2.45 6.99 0.93
CA ILE A 13 2.41 5.77 0.13
C ILE A 13 1.71 6.09 -1.20
N THR A 14 2.35 5.80 -2.33
CA THR A 14 1.76 6.02 -3.66
C THR A 14 0.82 4.88 -4.06
N ASP A 15 -0.14 5.16 -4.94
CA ASP A 15 -1.05 4.14 -5.46
C ASP A 15 -0.30 2.98 -6.15
N GLU A 16 0.82 3.28 -6.82
CA GLU A 16 1.68 2.24 -7.41
C GLU A 16 2.34 1.35 -6.35
N GLN A 17 2.75 1.92 -5.19
CA GLN A 17 3.25 1.15 -4.07
C GLN A 17 2.17 0.27 -3.45
N VAL A 18 0.94 0.80 -3.30
CA VAL A 18 -0.23 0.02 -2.85
C VAL A 18 -0.50 -1.12 -3.83
N HIS A 19 -0.53 -0.84 -5.13
CA HIS A 19 -0.78 -1.83 -6.17
C HIS A 19 0.30 -2.94 -6.15
N ARG A 20 1.58 -2.57 -6.08
CA ARG A 20 2.66 -3.56 -5.99
C ARG A 20 2.60 -4.39 -4.71
N ALA A 21 2.25 -3.77 -3.59
CA ALA A 21 2.05 -4.50 -2.33
C ALA A 21 0.89 -5.49 -2.44
N ARG A 22 -0.25 -5.09 -3.02
CA ARG A 22 -1.40 -5.98 -3.29
C ARG A 22 -1.00 -7.19 -4.14
N VAL A 23 -0.25 -6.96 -5.22
CA VAL A 23 0.22 -8.04 -6.10
C VAL A 23 1.19 -8.98 -5.37
N ALA A 24 2.06 -8.45 -4.50
CA ALA A 24 2.97 -9.26 -3.70
C ALA A 24 2.22 -10.13 -2.68
N VAL A 25 1.21 -9.57 -2.01
CA VAL A 25 0.34 -10.30 -1.07
C VAL A 25 -0.42 -11.41 -1.80
N ALA A 26 -1.07 -11.11 -2.92
CA ALA A 26 -1.80 -12.09 -3.71
C ALA A 26 -0.93 -13.26 -4.20
N ARG A 27 0.38 -13.02 -4.40
CA ARG A 27 1.35 -14.07 -4.74
C ARG A 27 1.86 -14.87 -3.54
N SER A 28 1.79 -14.28 -2.35
CA SER A 28 2.22 -14.91 -1.09
C SER A 28 1.09 -15.67 -0.39
N SER A 29 -0.16 -15.39 -0.75
CA SER A 29 -1.34 -16.03 -0.18
C SER A 29 -1.58 -17.42 -0.75
N GLU A 30 -2.05 -18.30 0.11
CA GLU A 30 -2.41 -19.67 -0.24
C GLU A 30 -3.81 -19.72 -0.89
N ASP A 31 -4.73 -18.87 -0.43
CA ASP A 31 -6.12 -18.83 -0.87
C ASP A 31 -6.70 -17.41 -0.86
N ALA A 32 -7.88 -17.24 -1.47
CA ALA A 32 -8.55 -15.95 -1.58
C ALA A 32 -8.95 -15.35 -0.22
N GLU A 33 -9.24 -16.19 0.78
CA GLU A 33 -9.56 -15.75 2.15
C GLU A 33 -8.30 -15.22 2.87
N ASP A 34 -7.19 -15.93 2.75
CA ASP A 34 -5.89 -15.52 3.29
C ASP A 34 -5.41 -14.20 2.65
N CYS A 35 -5.56 -14.07 1.33
CA CYS A 35 -5.27 -12.82 0.62
C CYS A 35 -6.07 -11.65 1.16
N ARG A 36 -7.38 -11.83 1.41
CA ARG A 36 -8.23 -10.79 2.01
C ARG A 36 -7.75 -10.42 3.40
N LEU A 37 -7.42 -11.40 4.24
CA LEU A 37 -6.95 -11.16 5.61
C LEU A 37 -5.64 -10.37 5.62
N LEU A 38 -4.68 -10.74 4.78
CA LEU A 38 -3.40 -10.05 4.68
C LEU A 38 -3.55 -8.63 4.13
N LEU A 39 -4.42 -8.42 3.15
CA LEU A 39 -4.73 -7.08 2.64
C LEU A 39 -5.37 -6.20 3.72
N ASP A 40 -6.28 -6.75 4.52
CA ASP A 40 -6.90 -6.05 5.66
C ASP A 40 -5.89 -5.67 6.75
N MET A 41 -5.04 -6.61 7.16
CA MET A 41 -3.97 -6.36 8.14
C MET A 41 -2.97 -5.29 7.69
N LEU A 42 -2.77 -5.15 6.38
CA LEU A 42 -1.88 -4.15 5.79
C LEU A 42 -2.59 -2.84 5.44
N GLY A 43 -3.92 -2.75 5.62
CA GLY A 43 -4.71 -1.60 5.18
C GLY A 43 -4.69 -1.40 3.66
N LEU A 44 -4.44 -2.47 2.91
CA LEU A 44 -4.37 -2.49 1.44
C LEU A 44 -5.70 -2.92 0.81
N VAL A 45 -6.77 -3.04 1.58
CA VAL A 45 -8.10 -3.37 1.05
C VAL A 45 -8.45 -2.34 -0.04
N PRO A 46 -8.92 -2.76 -1.22
CA PRO A 46 -9.54 -1.80 -2.13
C PRO A 46 -10.69 -1.16 -1.35
N ASP A 47 -10.65 0.16 -1.21
CA ASP A 47 -11.86 0.87 -0.84
C ASP A 47 -12.86 0.59 -1.98
N GLU A 48 -13.99 -0.02 -1.64
CA GLU A 48 -15.03 -0.36 -2.63
C GLU A 48 -15.64 0.94 -3.22
N ASP A 49 -15.40 2.08 -2.57
CA ASP A 49 -15.61 3.41 -3.11
C ASP A 49 -14.28 3.95 -3.65
N GLY A 50 -14.22 4.33 -4.91
CA GLY A 50 -13.02 4.88 -5.56
C GLY A 50 -12.59 6.26 -5.04
N GLU A 51 -12.43 6.43 -3.72
CA GLU A 51 -11.91 7.65 -3.12
C GLU A 51 -10.37 7.63 -3.27
N PRO A 52 -9.79 8.55 -4.05
CA PRO A 52 -8.34 8.65 -4.18
C PRO A 52 -7.73 8.91 -2.80
N PRO A 53 -6.54 8.34 -2.49
CA PRO A 53 -5.91 8.53 -1.19
C PRO A 53 -5.74 10.02 -0.95
N VAL A 54 -6.35 10.52 0.13
CA VAL A 54 -6.25 11.93 0.51
C VAL A 54 -4.77 12.23 0.67
N THR A 55 -4.24 13.06 -0.22
CA THR A 55 -2.90 13.61 -0.06
C THR A 55 -2.99 14.62 1.07
N GLN A 56 -2.52 14.26 2.26
CA GLN A 56 -2.24 15.19 3.35
C GLN A 56 -0.72 15.38 3.49
#